data_AF-A0A9Q6EHA9-F1
#
_entry.id   AF-A0A9Q6EHA9-F1
#
_cell.length_a   1.000
_cell.length_b   1.000
_cell.length_c   1.000
_cell.angle_alpha   90.00
_cell.angle_beta   90.00
_cell.angle_gamma   90.00
#
_symmetry.space_group_name_H-M   'P 1'
#
loop_
_entity.id
_entity.type
_entity.pdbx_description
1 polymer ?
#
loop_
_entity_poly.entity_id
_entity_poly.type
_entity_poly.pdbx_seq_one_letter_code
_entity_poly.pdbx_strand_id
1 'polypeptide(L)'
;MAINIGESDPDGPMLFATFSGKRRPLSDRALLRMLVAYPLMTMKVMGGIHWEALKLWWKGVPIYRHKPAAARIASTIVVQNGMGKS
;
A
#
# COMPACT_ATOMS: atom_id res chain seq x y z
N MET A 1 20.52 9.40 12.37
CA MET A 1 20.65 10.62 11.56
C MET A 1 19.24 11.02 11.15
N ALA A 2 18.87 12.29 11.31
CA ALA A 2 17.55 12.79 10.95
C ALA A 2 17.70 13.89 9.90
N ILE A 3 16.83 13.88 8.89
CA ILE A 3 16.78 14.89 7.83
C ILE A 3 15.44 15.59 7.97
N ASN A 4 15.47 16.92 8.01
CA ASN A 4 14.29 17.77 8.15
C ASN A 4 14.10 18.57 6.87
N ILE A 5 12.88 18.58 6.34
CA ILE A 5 12.47 19.42 5.21
C ILE A 5 11.32 20.29 5.73
N GLY A 6 11.50 21.60 5.71
CA GLY A 6 10.50 22.58 6.08
C GLY A 6 10.24 23.50 4.89
N GLU A 7 8.97 23.68 4.54
CA GLU A 7 8.50 24.64 3.54
C GLU A 7 7.66 25.71 4.25
N SER A 8 8.05 26.98 4.07
CA SER A 8 7.37 28.14 4.68
C SER A 8 6.86 29.07 3.60
N ASP A 9 5.58 29.42 3.68
CA ASP A 9 4.91 30.43 2.85
C ASP A 9 4.79 31.74 3.68
N PRO A 10 4.68 32.94 3.08
CA PRO A 10 4.39 34.21 3.77
C PRO A 10 3.29 34.19 4.86
N ASP A 11 2.31 33.30 4.79
CA ASP A 11 1.24 33.15 5.79
C ASP A 11 1.55 32.14 6.91
N GLY A 12 2.70 31.47 6.87
CA GLY A 12 3.16 30.54 7.92
C GLY A 12 3.76 29.22 7.39
N PRO A 13 4.25 28.36 8.29
CA PRO A 13 4.84 27.07 7.89
C PRO A 13 3.78 26.13 7.31
N MET A 14 3.94 25.73 6.05
CA MET A 14 2.94 24.93 5.32
C MET A 14 3.17 23.42 5.50
N LEU A 15 4.44 22.97 5.55
CA LEU A 15 4.78 21.54 5.72
C LEU A 15 6.10 21.34 6.45
N PHE A 16 6.10 20.41 7.42
CA PHE A 16 7.29 19.89 8.09
C PHE A 16 7.34 18.37 7.97
N ALA A 17 8.39 17.85 7.32
CA ALA A 17 8.66 16.42 7.24
C ALA A 17 9.99 16.11 7.93
N THR A 18 9.98 15.18 8.88
CA THR A 18 11.17 14.71 9.61
C THR A 18 11.39 13.23 9.34
N PHE A 19 12.47 12.89 8.63
CA PHE A 19 12.87 11.50 8.43
C PHE A 19 13.97 11.13 9.44
N SER A 20 13.65 10.31 10.44
CA SER A 20 14.62 9.82 11.42
C SER A 20 15.04 8.38 11.10
N GLY A 21 16.26 8.21 10.60
CA GLY A 21 16.85 6.92 10.30
C GLY A 21 17.84 6.49 11.39
N LYS A 22 17.64 5.31 11.99
CA LYS A 22 18.69 4.63 12.76
C LYS A 22 19.66 3.97 11.78
N ARG A 23 20.91 4.46 11.76
CA ARG A 23 21.98 3.90 10.91
C ARG A 23 22.29 2.50 11.45
N ARG A 24 21.72 1.46 10.85
CA ARG A 24 22.16 0.08 11.09
C ARG A 24 23.42 -0.14 10.27
N PRO A 25 24.53 -0.61 10.87
CA PRO A 25 25.67 -1.04 10.08
C PRO A 25 25.18 -2.10 9.10
N LEU A 26 25.41 -1.85 7.81
CA LEU A 26 25.09 -2.77 6.75
C LEU A 26 26.11 -3.91 6.84
N SER A 27 25.89 -4.84 7.78
CA SER A 27 26.77 -5.99 7.93
C SER A 27 26.45 -7.01 6.85
N ASP A 28 27.47 -7.69 6.34
CA ASP A 28 27.32 -8.74 5.31
C ASP A 28 26.27 -9.77 5.73
N ARG A 29 26.22 -10.10 7.03
CA ARG A 29 25.25 -11.02 7.60
C ARG A 29 23.80 -10.51 7.54
N ALA A 30 23.58 -9.20 7.66
CA ALA A 30 22.25 -8.58 7.50
C ALA A 30 21.82 -8.54 6.03
N LEU A 31 22.74 -8.23 5.13
CA LEU A 31 22.54 -8.27 3.68
C LEU A 31 22.20 -9.69 3.19
N LEU A 32 22.98 -10.68 3.62
CA LEU A 32 22.78 -12.09 3.26
C LEU A 32 21.47 -12.63 3.84
N ARG A 33 21.10 -12.20 5.06
CA ARG A 33 19.79 -12.52 5.64
C ARG A 33 18.65 -11.87 4.87
N MET A 34 18.79 -10.65 4.36
CA MET A 34 17.80 -10.04 3.47
C MET A 34 17.76 -10.78 2.13
N LEU A 35 18.90 -11.09 1.52
CA LEU A 35 18.98 -11.84 0.27
C LEU A 35 18.26 -13.20 0.35
N VAL A 36 18.28 -13.85 1.51
CA VAL A 36 17.56 -15.10 1.75
C VAL A 36 16.11 -14.87 2.19
N ALA A 37 15.83 -13.86 3.03
CA ALA A 37 14.49 -13.59 3.54
C ALA A 37 13.52 -13.11 2.46
N TYR A 38 13.97 -12.28 1.51
CA TYR A 38 13.14 -11.76 0.43
C TYR A 38 12.58 -12.86 -0.49
N PRO A 39 13.39 -13.80 -1.04
CA PRO A 39 12.85 -14.90 -1.84
C PRO A 39 12.00 -15.85 -1.00
N LEU A 40 12.33 -16.07 0.28
CA LEU A 40 11.50 -16.88 1.18
C LEU A 40 10.12 -16.26 1.42
N MET A 41 10.00 -14.94 1.54
CA MET A 41 8.71 -14.26 1.67
C MET A 41 7.85 -14.47 0.42
N THR A 42 8.43 -14.29 -0.77
CA THR A 42 7.72 -14.53 -2.03
C THR A 42 7.30 -15.99 -2.18
N MET A 43 8.19 -16.94 -1.90
CA MET A 43 7.85 -18.37 -1.94
C MET A 43 6.74 -18.73 -0.94
N LYS A 44 6.75 -18.13 0.26
CA LYS A 44 5.70 -18.35 1.26
C LYS A 44 4.35 -17.83 0.80
N VAL A 45 4.31 -16.63 0.21
CA VAL A 45 3.07 -16.07 -0.36
C VAL A 45 2.58 -16.94 -1.51
N MET A 46 3.47 -17.32 -2.44
CA MET A 46 3.12 -18.22 -3.55
C MET A 46 2.59 -19.56 -3.05
N GLY A 47 3.27 -20.20 -2.09
CA GLY A 47 2.81 -21.44 -1.48
C GLY A 47 1.44 -21.29 -0.80
N GLY A 48 1.21 -20.17 -0.10
CA GLY A 48 -0.09 -19.86 0.50
C GLY A 48 -1.21 -19.73 -0.53
N ILE A 49 -0.95 -19.05 -1.65
CA ILE A 49 -1.92 -18.93 -2.77
C ILE A 49 -2.23 -20.30 -3.37
N HIS A 50 -1.20 -21.13 -3.61
CA HIS A 50 -1.39 -22.47 -4.16
C HIS A 50 -2.16 -23.38 -3.20
N TRP A 51 -1.89 -23.26 -1.89
CA TRP A 51 -2.61 -24.02 -0.87
C TRP A 51 -4.10 -23.65 -0.81
N GLU A 52 -4.44 -22.36 -0.83
CA GLU A 52 -5.84 -21.92 -0.90
C GLU A 52 -6.50 -22.35 -2.21
N ALA A 53 -5.79 -22.28 -3.34
CA ALA A 53 -6.31 -22.78 -4.62
C ALA A 53 -6.58 -24.30 -4.58
N LEU A 54 -5.67 -25.10 -4.03
CA LEU A 54 -5.85 -26.54 -3.85
C LEU A 54 -7.01 -26.85 -2.90
N LYS A 55 -7.15 -26.08 -1.81
CA LYS A 55 -8.25 -26.20 -0.85
C LYS A 55 -9.60 -25.88 -1.48
N LEU A 56 -9.68 -24.85 -2.31
CA LEU A 56 -10.87 -24.50 -3.09
C LEU A 56 -11.21 -25.59 -4.11
N TRP A 57 -10.19 -26.17 -4.75
CA TRP A 57 -10.34 -27.28 -5.68
C TRP A 57 -10.89 -28.54 -4.99
N TRP A 58 -10.32 -28.92 -3.84
CA TRP A 58 -10.83 -30.04 -3.04
C TRP A 58 -12.23 -29.81 -2.50
N LYS A 59 -12.59 -28.57 -2.17
CA LYS A 59 -13.95 -28.21 -1.75
C LYS A 59 -14.95 -28.16 -2.92
N GLY A 60 -14.50 -28.26 -4.17
CA GLY A 60 -15.37 -28.24 -5.34
C GLY A 60 -16.21 -26.96 -5.43
N VAL A 61 -15.66 -25.81 -5.04
CA VAL A 61 -16.44 -24.56 -4.95
C VAL A 61 -16.91 -24.15 -6.35
N PRO A 62 -18.23 -23.99 -6.56
CA PRO A 62 -18.77 -23.59 -7.86
C PRO A 62 -18.30 -22.17 -8.22
N ILE A 63 -17.75 -22.02 -9.42
CA ILE A 63 -17.27 -20.73 -9.94
C ILE A 63 -18.48 -19.88 -10.32
N TYR A 64 -18.83 -18.91 -9.48
CA TYR A 64 -19.83 -17.90 -9.80
C TYR A 64 -19.24 -16.87 -10.77
N ARG A 65 -19.56 -17.03 -12.07
CA ARG A 65 -19.21 -16.04 -13.09
C ARG A 65 -19.90 -14.72 -12.77
N HIS A 66 -19.10 -13.67 -12.59
CA HIS A 66 -19.60 -12.31 -12.40
C HIS A 66 -20.36 -11.89 -13.66
N LYS A 67 -21.67 -11.64 -13.54
CA LYS A 67 -22.45 -11.01 -14.60
C LYS A 67 -22.10 -9.52 -14.61
N PRO A 68 -21.91 -8.90 -15.79
CA PRO A 68 -21.63 -7.47 -15.87
C PRO A 68 -22.75 -6.68 -15.16
N ALA A 69 -22.35 -5.75 -14.30
CA ALA A 69 -23.27 -4.90 -13.57
C ALA A 69 -24.15 -4.14 -14.58
N ALA A 70 -25.47 -4.29 -14.47
CA ALA A 70 -26.43 -3.75 -15.42
C ALA A 70 -26.47 -2.21 -15.42
N ALA A 71 -25.98 -1.55 -14.36
CA ALA A 71 -26.00 -0.10 -14.24
C ALA A 71 -24.65 0.42 -13.74
N ARG A 72 -24.12 1.43 -14.45
CA ARG A 72 -22.91 2.15 -14.06
C ARG A 72 -23.25 3.17 -12.99
N ILE A 73 -22.77 2.98 -11.77
CA ILE A 73 -22.94 3.96 -10.68
C ILE A 73 -21.77 4.95 -10.76
N ALA A 74 -22.03 6.14 -11.31
CA ALA A 74 -21.12 7.28 -11.24
C ALA A 74 -21.74 8.30 -10.27
N SER A 75 -21.35 8.25 -9.00
CA SER A 75 -21.72 9.26 -8.01
C SER A 75 -20.47 10.07 -7.64
N THR A 76 -20.24 11.17 -8.37
CA THR A 76 -19.30 12.20 -7.91
C THR A 76 -20.08 13.16 -7.03
N ILE A 77 -19.86 13.09 -5.71
CA ILE A 77 -20.35 14.10 -4.78
C ILE A 77 -19.54 15.38 -4.97
N VAL A 78 -20.05 16.32 -5.76
CA VAL A 78 -19.49 17.68 -5.82
C VAL A 78 -20.04 18.45 -4.63
N VAL A 79 -19.21 18.66 -3.60
CA VAL A 79 -19.49 19.64 -2.54
C VAL A 79 -19.37 21.03 -3.18
N GLN A 80 -20.51 21.64 -3.53
CA GLN A 80 -20.56 23.09 -3.80
C GLN A 80 -20.33 23.82 -2.49
N ASN A 81 -19.16 24.46 -2.33
CA ASN A 81 -18.92 25.40 -1.25
C ASN A 81 -18.44 26.74 -1.83
N GLY A 82 -19.13 27.83 -1.47
CA GLY A 82 -18.63 29.20 -1.62
C GLY A 82 -19.32 30.07 -2.68
N MET A 83 -20.60 30.39 -2.49
CA MET A 83 -21.23 31.57 -3.11
C MET A 83 -21.53 32.59 -2.00
N GLY A 84 -20.88 33.75 -2.04
CA GLY A 84 -21.17 34.86 -1.13
C GLY A 84 -19.97 35.71 -0.73
N LYS A 85 -19.39 36.45 -1.67
CA LYS A 85 -18.67 37.70 -1.38
C LYS A 85 -19.41 38.81 -2.13
N SER A 86 -20.10 39.67 -1.40
CA SER A 86 -20.41 41.05 -1.74
C SER A 86 -20.12 41.91 -0.52
#